data_AF-A0A3R5UXW7-F1
#
_entry.id   AF-A0A3R5UXW7-F1
#
_cell.length_a   1.000
_cell.length_b   1.000
_cell.length_c   1.000
_cell.angle_alpha   90.00
_cell.angle_beta   90.00
_cell.angle_gamma   90.00
#
_symmetry.space_group_name_H-M   'P 1'
#
loop_
_entity.id
_entity.type
_entity.pdbx_description
1 polymer ?
#
loop_
_entity_poly.entity_id
_entity_poly.type
_entity_poly.pdbx_seq_one_letter_code
_entity_poly.pdbx_strand_id
1 'polypeptide(L)'
;MSKDIRISKGLDIKLVGEADKIVSEAAESKEYAIVPDDFHGVIPRLIKREGDSVKAGEGVFHSKTNEKILFPSPVSGTVKEVRRGAKRKILAIVIAPDGANTSLEFAPLDLSKATAEEVKQRLLEGGCWPFVKQRPYDVIANPEDTPKAIFISGYNSAPLAPDADFLVEGKERELQAAIDALGKLTSGKVHLTIGKDSGASVFAKLKGVELHKAYGPHPVGNVSTQIAKVDPINKGERIWVVKPEDLVVIGEFLLTGKLNLTKLIAVNGGQVENPKYVRTKVGAQLEDVLAQVSIKGDNNRIIKGNPISGEKATAQDYVGAYTNQVVILEEGNDYDFFGWALPRANKFSVLRANMFSFLSPNKKYNLTTNTNGEQRAFVLTGEYEKVFPLDIYPMQLLKSCLYKDLDEMEALGIYEVAPEDFALTEFICVSKIPHQQIIREGLDVMNKEVG
;
A
#
# COMPACT_ATOMS: atom_id res chain seq x y z
N MET A 1 7.29 16.79 -22.44
CA MET A 1 8.44 15.87 -22.47
C MET A 1 8.39 15.07 -21.18
N SER A 2 8.49 13.74 -21.26
CA SER A 2 8.55 12.90 -20.05
C SER A 2 9.78 13.28 -19.23
N LYS A 3 9.59 13.49 -17.93
CA LYS A 3 10.67 13.80 -17.00
C LYS A 3 11.09 12.51 -16.32
N ASP A 4 12.29 12.02 -16.61
CA ASP A 4 12.86 10.89 -15.86
C ASP A 4 12.98 11.28 -14.38
N ILE A 5 12.59 10.36 -13.50
CA ILE A 5 12.63 10.53 -12.06
C ILE A 5 13.94 9.94 -11.56
N ARG A 6 14.82 10.78 -11.03
CA ARG A 6 16.13 10.37 -10.53
C ARG A 6 16.31 10.79 -9.09
N ILE A 7 16.70 9.84 -8.24
CA ILE A 7 17.08 10.12 -6.85
C ILE A 7 18.43 9.48 -6.54
N SER A 8 19.23 10.16 -5.72
CA SER A 8 20.52 9.68 -5.21
C SER A 8 20.48 9.36 -3.72
N LYS A 9 19.55 9.96 -2.98
CA LYS A 9 19.31 9.73 -1.55
C LYS A 9 18.36 8.54 -1.39
N GLY A 10 18.73 7.59 -0.56
CA GLY A 10 17.96 6.37 -0.32
C GLY A 10 18.82 5.18 0.06
N LEU A 11 18.20 4.04 0.30
CA LEU A 11 18.86 2.81 0.72
C LEU A 11 18.08 1.56 0.30
N ASP A 12 18.73 0.66 -0.42
CA ASP A 12 18.15 -0.64 -0.77
C ASP A 12 18.39 -1.68 0.34
N ILE A 13 17.30 -2.14 0.96
CA ILE A 13 17.33 -3.20 1.97
C ILE A 13 17.23 -4.54 1.24
N LYS A 14 18.39 -5.13 0.92
CA LYS A 14 18.47 -6.38 0.15
C LYS A 14 18.21 -7.59 1.05
N LEU A 15 16.97 -8.10 1.06
CA LEU A 15 16.59 -9.30 1.80
C LEU A 15 16.60 -10.55 0.93
N VAL A 16 16.73 -11.72 1.57
CA VAL A 16 16.50 -13.03 0.93
C VAL A 16 15.01 -13.38 0.89
N GLY A 17 14.65 -14.35 0.03
CA GLY A 17 13.28 -14.83 -0.09
C GLY A 17 12.41 -13.96 -0.99
N GLU A 18 12.93 -13.54 -2.14
CA GLU A 18 12.18 -12.86 -3.19
C GLU A 18 11.22 -13.85 -3.87
N ALA A 19 10.01 -13.42 -4.25
CA ALA A 19 9.02 -14.29 -4.85
C ALA A 19 9.38 -14.67 -6.28
N ASP A 20 9.41 -15.97 -6.58
CA ASP A 20 9.50 -16.44 -7.96
C ASP A 20 8.21 -16.12 -8.71
N LYS A 21 8.31 -15.83 -10.03
CA LYS A 21 7.17 -15.52 -10.91
C LYS A 21 6.36 -16.78 -11.26
N ILE A 22 5.88 -17.45 -10.22
CA ILE A 22 5.06 -18.66 -10.26
C ILE A 22 3.76 -18.34 -9.54
N VAL A 23 2.64 -18.69 -10.14
CA VAL A 23 1.32 -18.50 -9.54
C VAL A 23 0.82 -19.83 -8.98
N SER A 24 0.27 -19.76 -7.78
CA SER A 24 -0.54 -20.81 -7.15
C SER A 24 -1.91 -20.25 -6.82
N GLU A 25 -2.91 -21.11 -6.71
CA GLU A 25 -4.29 -20.73 -6.43
C GLU A 25 -4.61 -21.11 -4.98
N ALA A 26 -5.00 -20.14 -4.15
CA ALA A 26 -5.50 -20.44 -2.82
C ALA A 26 -6.87 -21.15 -2.91
N ALA A 27 -7.16 -22.01 -1.94
CA ALA A 27 -8.50 -22.56 -1.79
C ALA A 27 -9.50 -21.45 -1.46
N GLU A 28 -10.79 -21.66 -1.79
CA GLU A 28 -11.83 -20.74 -1.34
C GLU A 28 -11.91 -20.74 0.19
N SER A 29 -11.79 -19.56 0.79
CA SER A 29 -11.90 -19.41 2.24
C SER A 29 -13.29 -19.76 2.75
N LYS A 30 -13.37 -20.36 3.94
CA LYS A 30 -14.65 -20.62 4.64
C LYS A 30 -15.31 -19.34 5.14
N GLU A 31 -14.51 -18.30 5.35
CA GLU A 31 -14.95 -16.99 5.79
C GLU A 31 -14.18 -15.93 5.04
N TYR A 32 -14.89 -14.86 4.66
CA TYR A 32 -14.28 -13.64 4.17
C TYR A 32 -14.57 -12.51 5.17
N ALA A 33 -13.69 -11.52 5.27
CA ALA A 33 -14.01 -10.34 6.06
C ALA A 33 -13.61 -9.04 5.38
N ILE A 34 -14.44 -8.03 5.60
CA ILE A 34 -14.10 -6.64 5.28
C ILE A 34 -13.66 -5.98 6.58
N VAL A 35 -12.43 -5.49 6.63
CA VAL A 35 -11.82 -4.85 7.79
C VAL A 35 -11.83 -3.34 7.56
N PRO A 36 -12.69 -2.55 8.25
CA PRO A 36 -12.75 -1.11 8.03
C PRO A 36 -11.43 -0.39 8.32
N ASP A 37 -10.61 -0.92 9.22
CA ASP A 37 -9.30 -0.36 9.59
C ASP A 37 -8.27 -0.43 8.44
N ASP A 38 -8.49 -1.26 7.41
CA ASP A 38 -7.66 -1.21 6.20
C ASP A 38 -7.81 0.14 5.46
N PHE A 39 -8.89 0.88 5.72
CA PHE A 39 -9.21 2.17 5.11
C PHE A 39 -9.03 3.30 6.13
N HIS A 40 -7.83 3.88 6.16
CA HIS A 40 -7.50 4.93 7.14
C HIS A 40 -8.51 6.10 7.13
N GLY A 41 -8.93 6.51 8.33
CA GLY A 41 -9.88 7.59 8.54
C GLY A 41 -11.36 7.24 8.28
N VAL A 42 -11.67 6.03 7.80
CA VAL A 42 -13.05 5.62 7.53
C VAL A 42 -13.76 5.24 8.82
N ILE A 43 -14.92 5.86 9.05
CA ILE A 43 -15.83 5.46 10.13
C ILE A 43 -17.00 4.68 9.50
N PRO A 44 -17.10 3.36 9.73
CA PRO A 44 -18.09 2.52 9.04
C PRO A 44 -19.52 2.74 9.55
N ARG A 45 -20.47 2.81 8.62
CA ARG A 45 -21.92 2.75 8.85
C ARG A 45 -22.51 1.57 8.09
N LEU A 46 -23.02 0.58 8.83
CA LEU A 46 -23.52 -0.67 8.26
C LEU A 46 -24.78 -0.45 7.41
N ILE A 47 -24.75 -1.01 6.20
CA ILE A 47 -25.92 -1.16 5.32
C ILE A 47 -26.58 -2.52 5.61
N LYS A 48 -25.76 -3.55 5.83
CA LYS A 48 -26.16 -4.92 6.11
C LYS A 48 -25.91 -5.30 7.57
N ARG A 49 -26.78 -6.15 8.11
CA ARG A 49 -26.73 -6.68 9.48
C ARG A 49 -26.40 -8.17 9.46
N GLU A 50 -26.05 -8.70 10.63
CA GLU A 50 -25.87 -10.14 10.81
C GLU A 50 -27.14 -10.89 10.39
N GLY A 51 -26.97 -11.94 9.59
CA GLY A 51 -28.05 -12.72 8.99
C GLY A 51 -28.51 -12.23 7.60
N ASP A 52 -28.12 -11.04 7.15
CA ASP A 52 -28.50 -10.55 5.83
C ASP A 52 -27.72 -11.27 4.72
N SER A 53 -28.42 -11.55 3.61
CA SER A 53 -27.78 -12.03 2.38
C SER A 53 -27.17 -10.87 1.59
N VAL A 54 -26.03 -11.14 0.95
CA VAL A 54 -25.25 -10.21 0.15
C VAL A 54 -24.77 -10.87 -1.15
N LYS A 55 -24.75 -10.11 -2.23
CA LYS A 55 -24.06 -10.49 -3.48
C LYS A 55 -22.62 -9.98 -3.48
N ALA A 56 -21.75 -10.61 -4.28
CA ALA A 56 -20.44 -10.04 -4.55
C ALA A 56 -20.59 -8.66 -5.22
N GLY A 57 -19.85 -7.65 -4.77
CA GLY A 57 -19.98 -6.27 -5.23
C GLY A 57 -21.09 -5.45 -4.55
N GLU A 58 -21.93 -6.06 -3.71
CA GLU A 58 -22.98 -5.34 -2.98
C GLU A 58 -22.41 -4.63 -1.74
N GLY A 59 -22.75 -3.36 -1.56
CA GLY A 59 -22.31 -2.54 -0.41
C GLY A 59 -22.73 -3.11 0.94
N VAL A 60 -21.76 -3.38 1.81
CA VAL A 60 -21.99 -3.91 3.17
C VAL A 60 -22.00 -2.80 4.21
N PHE A 61 -21.17 -1.78 4.00
CA PHE A 61 -21.17 -0.54 4.78
C PHE A 61 -20.78 0.64 3.89
N HIS A 62 -21.02 1.85 4.39
CA HIS A 62 -20.55 3.09 3.78
C HIS A 62 -19.74 3.92 4.76
N SER A 63 -18.98 4.91 4.26
CA SER A 63 -18.34 5.89 5.13
C SER A 63 -19.37 6.79 5.80
N LYS A 64 -19.20 7.09 7.09
CA LYS A 64 -19.99 8.08 7.81
C LYS A 64 -19.82 9.49 7.24
N THR A 65 -18.64 9.81 6.69
CA THR A 65 -18.35 11.15 6.16
C THR A 65 -18.95 11.37 4.78
N ASN A 66 -19.13 10.31 3.99
CA ASN A 66 -19.77 10.36 2.68
C ASN A 66 -20.45 9.02 2.37
N GLU A 67 -21.79 9.03 2.34
CA GLU A 67 -22.60 7.82 2.17
C GLU A 67 -22.49 7.21 0.77
N LYS A 68 -22.01 7.98 -0.23
CA LYS A 68 -21.75 7.48 -1.59
C LYS A 68 -20.52 6.57 -1.65
N ILE A 69 -19.62 6.63 -0.66
CA ILE A 69 -18.43 5.78 -0.61
C ILE A 69 -18.82 4.44 0.02
N LEU A 70 -19.06 3.46 -0.83
CA LEU A 70 -19.48 2.10 -0.48
C LEU A 70 -18.30 1.15 -0.34
N PHE A 71 -18.44 0.19 0.57
CA PHE A 71 -17.48 -0.89 0.80
C PHE A 71 -18.17 -2.24 0.55
N PRO A 72 -17.93 -2.83 -0.63
CA PRO A 72 -18.68 -3.98 -1.11
C PRO A 72 -18.19 -5.31 -0.57
N SER A 73 -19.07 -6.31 -0.59
CA SER A 73 -18.73 -7.70 -0.28
C SER A 73 -17.81 -8.29 -1.37
N PRO A 74 -16.72 -9.00 -1.02
CA PRO A 74 -15.88 -9.70 -1.99
C PRO A 74 -16.53 -10.97 -2.56
N VAL A 75 -17.55 -11.52 -1.90
CA VAL A 75 -18.21 -12.79 -2.26
C VAL A 75 -19.72 -12.71 -2.06
N SER A 76 -20.48 -13.60 -2.70
CA SER A 76 -21.88 -13.83 -2.33
C SER A 76 -21.98 -14.69 -1.09
N GLY A 77 -23.01 -14.45 -0.28
CA GLY A 77 -23.28 -15.27 0.88
C GLY A 77 -24.12 -14.56 1.93
N THR A 78 -23.79 -14.78 3.20
CA THR A 78 -24.50 -14.22 4.35
C THR A 78 -23.54 -13.51 5.30
N VAL A 79 -23.92 -12.34 5.81
CA VAL A 79 -23.17 -11.66 6.87
C VAL A 79 -23.27 -12.51 8.14
N LYS A 80 -22.20 -13.23 8.46
CA LYS A 80 -22.12 -14.17 9.57
C LYS A 80 -22.02 -13.44 10.91
N GLU A 81 -21.15 -12.44 10.99
CA GLU A 81 -20.82 -11.75 12.24
C GLU A 81 -20.30 -10.34 11.94
N VAL A 82 -20.61 -9.36 12.79
CA VAL A 82 -19.94 -8.07 12.80
C VAL A 82 -19.16 -7.92 14.11
N ARG A 83 -17.86 -8.22 14.04
CA ARG A 83 -16.93 -8.17 15.17
C ARG A 83 -16.75 -6.74 15.66
N ARG A 84 -16.89 -6.54 16.97
CA ARG A 84 -16.75 -5.23 17.62
C ARG A 84 -15.70 -5.25 18.71
N GLY A 85 -14.90 -4.19 18.74
CA GLY A 85 -13.89 -3.93 19.76
C GLY A 85 -14.36 -2.93 20.82
N ALA A 86 -13.39 -2.35 21.50
CA ALA A 86 -13.62 -1.31 22.51
C ALA A 86 -14.46 -0.15 21.93
N LYS A 87 -15.35 0.41 22.77
CA LYS A 87 -16.27 1.50 22.39
C LYS A 87 -17.14 1.18 21.16
N ARG A 88 -17.46 -0.10 20.93
CA ARG A 88 -18.26 -0.61 19.79
C ARG A 88 -17.66 -0.30 18.41
N LYS A 89 -16.34 -0.09 18.32
CA LYS A 89 -15.63 0.03 17.04
C LYS A 89 -15.84 -1.25 16.23
N ILE A 90 -16.23 -1.13 14.96
CA ILE A 90 -16.37 -2.29 14.06
C ILE A 90 -14.96 -2.71 13.63
N LEU A 91 -14.56 -3.94 13.97
CA LEU A 91 -13.25 -4.49 13.65
C LEU A 91 -13.28 -5.24 12.32
N ALA A 92 -14.32 -6.05 12.10
CA ALA A 92 -14.48 -6.84 10.89
C ALA A 92 -15.95 -7.14 10.64
N ILE A 93 -16.33 -7.23 9.37
CA ILE A 93 -17.63 -7.72 8.93
C ILE A 93 -17.38 -9.04 8.20
N VAL A 94 -17.76 -10.14 8.83
CA VAL A 94 -17.46 -11.50 8.39
C VAL A 94 -18.61 -12.03 7.54
N ILE A 95 -18.29 -12.61 6.41
CA ILE A 95 -19.21 -13.11 5.39
C ILE A 95 -18.91 -14.59 5.17
N ALA A 96 -19.93 -15.42 5.37
CA ALA A 96 -19.88 -16.84 5.02
C ALA A 96 -20.28 -16.97 3.55
N PRO A 97 -19.39 -17.46 2.66
CA PRO A 97 -19.71 -17.62 1.25
C PRO A 97 -20.76 -18.72 1.05
N ASP A 98 -21.63 -18.55 0.06
CA ASP A 98 -22.66 -19.55 -0.32
C ASP A 98 -22.21 -20.51 -1.44
N GLY A 99 -21.05 -20.26 -2.05
CA GLY A 99 -20.53 -21.00 -3.21
C GLY A 99 -21.26 -20.72 -4.53
N ALA A 100 -22.32 -19.91 -4.52
CA ALA A 100 -23.11 -19.58 -5.71
C ALA A 100 -22.40 -18.56 -6.61
N ASN A 101 -21.43 -17.82 -6.06
CA ASN A 101 -20.67 -16.76 -6.75
C ASN A 101 -21.57 -15.72 -7.46
N THR A 102 -22.71 -15.40 -6.84
CA THR A 102 -23.67 -14.45 -7.41
C THR A 102 -23.15 -13.02 -7.25
N SER A 103 -23.04 -12.29 -8.36
CA SER A 103 -22.54 -10.91 -8.36
C SER A 103 -23.68 -9.90 -8.56
N LEU A 104 -23.53 -8.71 -7.97
CA LEU A 104 -24.30 -7.54 -8.35
C LEU A 104 -23.77 -7.06 -9.71
N GLU A 105 -24.68 -6.87 -10.66
CA GLU A 105 -24.34 -6.53 -12.04
C GLU A 105 -24.84 -5.14 -12.39
N PHE A 106 -23.96 -4.36 -13.01
CA PHE A 106 -24.24 -3.06 -13.60
C PHE A 106 -24.12 -3.17 -15.12
N ALA A 107 -24.77 -2.26 -15.86
CA ALA A 107 -24.56 -2.21 -17.30
C ALA A 107 -23.11 -1.74 -17.59
N PRO A 108 -22.33 -2.41 -18.45
CA PRO A 108 -21.01 -1.92 -18.86
C PRO A 108 -21.04 -0.45 -19.30
N LEU A 109 -19.97 0.30 -18.99
CA LEU A 109 -19.89 1.72 -19.34
C LEU A 109 -19.13 1.91 -20.65
N ASP A 110 -19.76 2.57 -21.64
CA ASP A 110 -19.07 3.00 -22.86
C ASP A 110 -18.18 4.22 -22.56
N LEU A 111 -16.92 3.95 -22.25
CA LEU A 111 -15.92 4.97 -21.93
C LEU A 111 -15.65 5.93 -23.09
N SER A 112 -16.03 5.66 -24.32
CA SER A 112 -15.88 6.65 -25.41
C SER A 112 -16.88 7.80 -25.30
N LYS A 113 -18.03 7.57 -24.65
CA LYS A 113 -19.14 8.53 -24.54
C LYS A 113 -19.38 9.04 -23.12
N ALA A 114 -18.94 8.29 -22.12
CA ALA A 114 -19.20 8.62 -20.73
C ALA A 114 -18.63 10.00 -20.33
N THR A 115 -19.38 10.76 -19.56
CA THR A 115 -18.94 12.00 -18.90
C THR A 115 -18.10 11.69 -17.65
N ALA A 116 -17.41 12.70 -17.12
CA ALA A 116 -16.65 12.56 -15.88
C ALA A 116 -17.57 12.17 -14.70
N GLU A 117 -18.77 12.75 -14.66
CA GLU A 117 -19.82 12.51 -13.67
C GLU A 117 -20.33 11.06 -13.74
N GLU A 118 -20.61 10.54 -14.94
CA GLU A 118 -21.05 9.15 -15.12
C GLU A 118 -19.96 8.15 -14.69
N VAL A 119 -18.69 8.42 -15.02
CA VAL A 119 -17.55 7.61 -14.53
C VAL A 119 -17.51 7.65 -13.01
N LYS A 120 -17.53 8.84 -12.40
CA LYS A 120 -17.48 9.03 -10.95
C LYS A 120 -18.63 8.30 -10.26
N GLN A 121 -19.86 8.49 -10.73
CA GLN A 121 -21.05 7.83 -10.20
C GLN A 121 -20.91 6.31 -10.29
N ARG A 122 -20.45 5.78 -11.43
CA ARG A 122 -20.28 4.34 -11.60
C ARG A 122 -19.27 3.76 -10.61
N LEU A 123 -18.14 4.43 -10.40
CA LEU A 123 -17.11 3.98 -9.44
C LEU A 123 -17.61 4.01 -7.99
N LEU A 124 -18.46 4.98 -7.63
CA LEU A 124 -19.08 5.07 -6.31
C LEU A 124 -20.10 3.95 -6.10
N GLU A 125 -21.02 3.75 -7.05
CA GLU A 125 -22.04 2.70 -7.00
C GLU A 125 -21.44 1.29 -6.95
N GLY A 126 -20.35 1.07 -7.69
CA GLY A 126 -19.64 -0.21 -7.72
C GLY A 126 -18.74 -0.49 -6.52
N GLY A 127 -18.55 0.49 -5.62
CA GLY A 127 -17.61 0.35 -4.50
C GLY A 127 -16.14 0.30 -4.92
N CYS A 128 -15.79 0.85 -6.09
CA CYS A 128 -14.41 0.97 -6.57
C CYS A 128 -13.71 2.23 -6.04
N TRP A 129 -14.48 3.23 -5.58
CA TRP A 129 -13.92 4.50 -5.11
C TRP A 129 -12.85 4.38 -4.00
N PRO A 130 -12.96 3.44 -3.03
CA PRO A 130 -11.92 3.27 -2.01
C PRO A 130 -10.51 2.98 -2.54
N PHE A 131 -10.37 2.53 -3.78
CA PHE A 131 -9.06 2.32 -4.41
C PHE A 131 -8.37 3.60 -4.89
N VAL A 132 -9.10 4.72 -4.93
CA VAL A 132 -8.56 6.03 -5.27
C VAL A 132 -8.23 6.76 -3.97
N LYS A 133 -6.94 6.87 -3.66
CA LYS A 133 -6.45 7.64 -2.51
C LYS A 133 -6.03 9.05 -2.96
N GLN A 134 -5.82 9.95 -2.01
CA GLN A 134 -5.33 11.29 -2.27
C GLN A 134 -4.01 11.61 -1.55
N ARG A 135 -3.31 12.60 -2.10
CA ARG A 135 -2.27 13.39 -1.44
C ARG A 135 -2.76 14.84 -1.46
N PRO A 136 -2.65 15.58 -0.36
CA PRO A 136 -2.06 15.20 0.94
C PRO A 136 -2.91 14.18 1.74
N TYR A 137 -2.42 13.84 2.94
CA TYR A 137 -3.08 13.05 4.00
C TYR A 137 -3.15 11.53 3.81
N ASP A 138 -2.94 11.01 2.60
CA ASP A 138 -2.96 9.56 2.34
C ASP A 138 -4.25 8.85 2.81
N VAL A 139 -5.40 9.47 2.50
CA VAL A 139 -6.75 8.95 2.76
C VAL A 139 -7.48 8.64 1.45
N ILE A 140 -8.65 8.01 1.51
CA ILE A 140 -9.54 7.87 0.34
C ILE A 140 -9.86 9.26 -0.21
N ALA A 141 -9.77 9.41 -1.53
CA ALA A 141 -10.05 10.67 -2.21
C ALA A 141 -11.48 11.15 -1.93
N ASN A 142 -11.66 12.45 -1.70
CA ASN A 142 -13.00 13.04 -1.66
C ASN A 142 -13.60 13.07 -3.08
N PRO A 143 -14.76 12.43 -3.34
CA PRO A 143 -15.38 12.43 -4.66
C PRO A 143 -15.78 13.81 -5.17
N GLU A 144 -15.98 14.78 -4.28
CA GLU A 144 -16.37 16.14 -4.64
C GLU A 144 -15.15 17.00 -5.07
N ASP A 145 -13.94 16.57 -4.75
CA ASP A 145 -12.71 17.24 -5.17
C ASP A 145 -12.39 16.89 -6.64
N THR A 146 -11.66 17.77 -7.32
CA THR A 146 -11.06 17.51 -8.62
C THR A 146 -9.54 17.52 -8.45
N PRO A 147 -8.83 16.40 -8.73
CA PRO A 147 -7.40 16.35 -8.61
C PRO A 147 -6.75 17.18 -9.72
N LYS A 148 -5.65 17.84 -9.39
CA LYS A 148 -4.80 18.48 -10.40
C LYS A 148 -4.11 17.45 -11.31
N ALA A 149 -3.82 16.27 -10.77
CA ALA A 149 -3.13 15.19 -11.45
C ALA A 149 -3.44 13.85 -10.77
N ILE A 150 -3.27 12.76 -11.51
CA ILE A 150 -3.41 11.39 -11.00
C ILE A 150 -2.07 10.68 -11.18
N PHE A 151 -1.57 10.02 -10.14
CA PHE A 151 -0.30 9.31 -10.16
C PHE A 151 -0.49 7.81 -9.96
N ILE A 152 0.17 7.03 -10.82
CA ILE A 152 0.22 5.58 -10.76
C ILE A 152 1.69 5.18 -10.70
N SER A 153 2.10 4.50 -9.63
CA SER A 153 3.44 3.92 -9.56
C SER A 153 3.40 2.47 -10.02
N GLY A 154 3.82 2.23 -11.26
CA GLY A 154 4.11 0.91 -11.82
C GLY A 154 5.48 0.37 -11.41
N TYR A 155 6.11 0.95 -10.37
CA TYR A 155 7.40 0.51 -9.86
C TYR A 155 7.43 0.55 -8.33
N ASN A 156 7.56 -0.61 -7.71
CA ASN A 156 7.72 -0.73 -6.26
C ASN A 156 9.17 -1.05 -5.92
N SER A 157 9.81 -0.15 -5.18
CA SER A 157 11.22 -0.27 -4.77
C SER A 157 11.41 -0.80 -3.35
N ALA A 158 10.31 -1.08 -2.63
CA ALA A 158 10.37 -1.57 -1.27
C ALA A 158 11.08 -2.95 -1.19
N PRO A 159 11.65 -3.32 -0.03
CA PRO A 159 12.28 -4.62 0.14
C PRO A 159 11.30 -5.77 -0.15
N LEU A 160 11.75 -6.74 -0.95
CA LEU A 160 10.96 -7.90 -1.39
C LEU A 160 9.68 -7.55 -2.15
N ALA A 161 9.56 -6.32 -2.67
CA ALA A 161 8.35 -5.87 -3.34
C ALA A 161 7.91 -6.82 -4.47
N PRO A 162 6.60 -7.07 -4.63
CA PRO A 162 6.10 -7.79 -5.78
C PRO A 162 6.42 -7.02 -7.08
N ASP A 163 6.65 -7.77 -8.15
CA ASP A 163 6.84 -7.21 -9.48
C ASP A 163 5.50 -6.68 -10.01
N ALA A 164 5.41 -5.36 -10.18
CA ALA A 164 4.19 -4.69 -10.61
C ALA A 164 3.73 -5.11 -12.01
N ASP A 165 4.65 -5.41 -12.94
CA ASP A 165 4.30 -5.91 -14.28
C ASP A 165 3.69 -7.32 -14.17
N PHE A 166 4.24 -8.17 -13.31
CA PHE A 166 3.73 -9.53 -13.11
C PHE A 166 2.35 -9.54 -12.43
N LEU A 167 2.09 -8.62 -11.50
CA LEU A 167 0.79 -8.51 -10.83
C LEU A 167 -0.38 -8.24 -11.81
N VAL A 168 -0.09 -7.60 -12.94
CA VAL A 168 -1.11 -7.15 -13.92
C VAL A 168 -0.91 -7.77 -15.31
N GLU A 169 -0.13 -8.84 -15.40
CA GLU A 169 0.15 -9.53 -16.66
C GLU A 169 -1.15 -10.02 -17.32
N GLY A 170 -1.33 -9.73 -18.62
CA GLY A 170 -2.52 -10.10 -19.38
C GLY A 170 -3.77 -9.25 -19.11
N LYS A 171 -3.64 -8.16 -18.34
CA LYS A 171 -4.73 -7.24 -17.97
C LYS A 171 -4.66 -5.88 -18.69
N GLU A 172 -4.02 -5.83 -19.87
CA GLU A 172 -3.81 -4.62 -20.66
C GLU A 172 -5.11 -3.86 -20.94
N ARG A 173 -6.19 -4.59 -21.23
CA ARG A 173 -7.49 -4.02 -21.59
C ARG A 173 -8.12 -3.31 -20.39
N GLU A 174 -8.08 -3.96 -19.23
CA GLU A 174 -8.58 -3.42 -17.96
C GLU A 174 -7.76 -2.20 -17.54
N LEU A 175 -6.43 -2.28 -17.62
CA LEU A 175 -5.55 -1.14 -17.31
C LEU A 175 -5.85 0.08 -18.19
N GLN A 176 -5.99 -0.12 -19.51
CA GLN A 176 -6.31 0.98 -20.43
C GLN A 176 -7.69 1.58 -20.12
N ALA A 177 -8.70 0.75 -19.87
CA ALA A 177 -10.05 1.22 -19.52
C ALA A 177 -10.05 2.05 -18.23
N ALA A 178 -9.29 1.63 -17.21
CA ALA A 178 -9.15 2.39 -15.98
C ALA A 178 -8.46 3.74 -16.21
N ILE A 179 -7.39 3.78 -17.01
CA ILE A 179 -6.69 5.02 -17.36
C ILE A 179 -7.60 5.98 -18.14
N ASP A 180 -8.34 5.47 -19.13
CA ASP A 180 -9.26 6.28 -19.93
C ASP A 180 -10.37 6.89 -19.05
N ALA A 181 -10.83 6.14 -18.04
CA ALA A 181 -11.81 6.59 -17.06
C ALA A 181 -11.22 7.65 -16.11
N LEU A 182 -10.07 7.36 -15.50
CA LEU A 182 -9.39 8.27 -14.57
C LEU A 182 -8.93 9.57 -15.25
N GLY A 183 -8.51 9.50 -16.51
CA GLY A 183 -8.13 10.67 -17.31
C GLY A 183 -9.26 11.69 -17.48
N LYS A 184 -10.52 11.28 -17.34
CA LYS A 184 -11.68 12.20 -17.34
C LYS A 184 -11.95 12.86 -15.99
N LEU A 185 -11.43 12.29 -14.91
CA LEU A 185 -11.69 12.78 -13.55
C LEU A 185 -10.70 13.85 -13.11
N THR A 186 -9.64 14.10 -13.88
CA THR A 186 -8.60 15.09 -13.57
C THR A 186 -8.65 16.27 -14.54
N SER A 187 -8.33 17.46 -14.04
CA SER A 187 -8.12 18.64 -14.88
C SER A 187 -6.73 18.66 -15.53
N GLY A 188 -5.79 17.86 -15.04
CA GLY A 188 -4.43 17.76 -15.56
C GLY A 188 -4.17 16.42 -16.23
N LYS A 189 -3.11 15.74 -15.79
CA LYS A 189 -2.60 14.54 -16.47
C LYS A 189 -2.59 13.32 -15.56
N VAL A 190 -2.58 12.15 -16.21
CA VAL A 190 -2.30 10.88 -15.56
C VAL A 190 -0.82 10.58 -15.74
N HIS A 191 -0.09 10.45 -14.65
CA HIS A 191 1.34 10.15 -14.62
C HIS A 191 1.55 8.68 -14.24
N LEU A 192 2.36 7.97 -15.04
CA LEU A 192 2.67 6.57 -14.82
C LEU A 192 4.18 6.40 -14.72
N THR A 193 4.66 5.86 -13.60
CA THR A 193 6.10 5.63 -13.40
C THR A 193 6.44 4.15 -13.57
N ILE A 194 7.48 3.84 -14.33
CA ILE A 194 8.03 2.49 -14.51
C ILE A 194 9.50 2.44 -14.10
N GLY A 195 10.01 1.24 -13.83
CA GLY A 195 11.41 1.00 -13.53
C GLY A 195 12.33 1.27 -14.73
N LYS A 196 13.62 1.51 -14.47
CA LYS A 196 14.62 1.77 -15.52
C LYS A 196 14.75 0.66 -16.57
N ASP A 197 14.51 -0.59 -16.18
CA ASP A 197 14.73 -1.79 -17.01
C ASP A 197 13.42 -2.33 -17.62
N SER A 198 12.37 -1.50 -17.66
CA SER A 198 10.99 -1.87 -18.04
C SER A 198 10.71 -1.81 -19.54
N GLY A 199 11.69 -2.14 -20.40
CA GLY A 199 11.53 -2.07 -21.86
C GLY A 199 10.42 -2.99 -22.43
N ALA A 200 10.10 -4.07 -21.71
CA ALA A 200 9.02 -5.01 -22.03
C ALA A 200 7.77 -4.84 -21.14
N SER A 201 7.72 -3.77 -20.34
CA SER A 201 6.65 -3.55 -19.38
C SER A 201 5.28 -3.38 -20.04
N VAL A 202 4.25 -3.93 -19.40
CA VAL A 202 2.85 -3.79 -19.80
C VAL A 202 2.45 -2.32 -19.80
N PHE A 203 2.93 -1.57 -18.80
CA PHE A 203 2.69 -0.14 -18.61
C PHE A 203 3.21 0.74 -19.75
N ALA A 204 4.29 0.34 -20.41
CA ALA A 204 4.92 1.12 -21.48
C ALA A 204 4.03 1.25 -22.74
N LYS A 205 3.01 0.40 -22.87
CA LYS A 205 2.09 0.37 -24.03
C LYS A 205 0.79 1.16 -23.78
N LEU A 206 0.57 1.63 -22.56
CA LEU A 206 -0.66 2.34 -22.17
C LEU A 206 -0.69 3.74 -22.77
N LYS A 207 -1.88 4.17 -23.20
CA LYS A 207 -2.14 5.48 -23.81
C LYS A 207 -2.82 6.40 -22.81
N GLY A 208 -2.75 7.71 -23.05
CA GLY A 208 -3.37 8.71 -22.17
C GLY A 208 -2.60 8.99 -20.89
N VAL A 209 -1.35 8.51 -20.78
CA VAL A 209 -0.46 8.75 -19.64
C VAL A 209 0.82 9.47 -20.04
N GLU A 210 1.36 10.27 -19.11
CA GLU A 210 2.76 10.67 -19.16
C GLU A 210 3.61 9.61 -18.49
N LEU A 211 4.39 8.90 -19.30
CA LEU A 211 5.27 7.84 -18.81
C LEU A 211 6.58 8.42 -18.27
N HIS A 212 6.94 8.04 -17.05
CA HIS A 212 8.18 8.42 -16.38
C HIS A 212 9.03 7.19 -16.08
N LYS A 213 10.35 7.30 -16.20
CA LYS A 213 11.28 6.24 -15.79
C LYS A 213 11.96 6.60 -14.47
N ALA A 214 11.92 5.68 -13.52
CA ALA A 214 12.52 5.82 -12.20
C ALA A 214 13.93 5.23 -12.13
N TYR A 215 14.87 6.02 -11.60
CA TYR A 215 16.27 5.64 -11.38
C TYR A 215 16.72 6.03 -9.97
N GLY A 216 17.20 5.07 -9.21
CA GLY A 216 17.73 5.31 -7.87
C GLY A 216 17.40 4.15 -6.92
N PRO A 217 17.88 4.25 -5.67
CA PRO A 217 17.51 3.30 -4.61
C PRO A 217 16.05 3.48 -4.16
N HIS A 218 15.57 2.62 -3.27
CA HIS A 218 14.38 2.93 -2.47
C HIS A 218 14.60 4.26 -1.69
N PRO A 219 13.65 5.21 -1.67
CA PRO A 219 12.23 5.10 -2.03
C PRO A 219 11.83 5.74 -3.36
N VAL A 220 12.54 5.46 -4.46
CA VAL A 220 12.19 5.98 -5.80
C VAL A 220 10.82 5.49 -6.31
N GLY A 221 10.37 4.33 -5.82
CA GLY A 221 9.06 3.77 -6.14
C GLY A 221 7.89 4.34 -5.33
N ASN A 222 8.16 5.14 -4.29
CA ASN A 222 7.10 5.79 -3.52
C ASN A 222 6.44 6.89 -4.35
N VAL A 223 5.12 6.97 -4.29
CA VAL A 223 4.35 7.92 -5.10
C VAL A 223 4.67 9.36 -4.71
N SER A 224 4.86 9.66 -3.43
CA SER A 224 5.26 10.99 -2.95
C SER A 224 6.59 11.47 -3.54
N THR A 225 7.59 10.58 -3.63
CA THR A 225 8.87 10.88 -4.32
C THR A 225 8.64 11.23 -5.80
N GLN A 226 7.72 10.53 -6.46
CA GLN A 226 7.42 10.75 -7.88
C GLN A 226 6.67 12.08 -8.07
N ILE A 227 5.66 12.34 -7.24
CA ILE A 227 4.90 13.58 -7.18
C ILE A 227 5.86 14.77 -7.02
N ALA A 228 6.72 14.76 -6.00
CA ALA A 228 7.64 15.86 -5.73
C ALA A 228 8.61 16.17 -6.88
N LYS A 229 8.95 15.17 -7.72
CA LYS A 229 9.81 15.37 -8.90
C LYS A 229 9.05 15.84 -10.13
N VAL A 230 7.76 15.53 -10.26
CA VAL A 230 6.97 15.76 -11.48
C VAL A 230 6.01 16.94 -11.30
N ASP A 231 5.18 16.91 -10.27
CA ASP A 231 4.12 17.90 -9.99
C ASP A 231 3.91 18.06 -8.45
N PRO A 232 4.83 18.73 -7.73
CA PRO A 232 4.82 18.84 -6.27
C PRO A 232 3.54 19.52 -5.74
N ILE A 233 3.10 19.19 -4.53
CA ILE A 233 1.80 19.60 -4.00
C ILE A 233 1.91 20.88 -3.17
N ASN A 234 1.04 21.84 -3.44
CA ASN A 234 0.85 23.02 -2.60
C ASN A 234 -0.44 22.96 -1.77
N LYS A 235 -0.56 23.88 -0.80
CA LYS A 235 -1.77 24.02 0.02
C LYS A 235 -3.01 24.21 -0.86
N GLY A 236 -4.07 23.45 -0.57
CA GLY A 236 -5.33 23.46 -1.31
C GLY A 236 -5.34 22.57 -2.57
N GLU A 237 -4.18 22.11 -3.04
CA GLU A 237 -4.13 21.18 -4.16
C GLU A 237 -4.44 19.74 -3.70
N ARG A 238 -4.92 18.93 -4.65
CA ARG A 238 -5.19 17.51 -4.46
C ARG A 238 -4.60 16.74 -5.62
N ILE A 239 -3.86 15.68 -5.32
CA ILE A 239 -3.43 14.67 -6.28
C ILE A 239 -4.09 13.37 -5.89
N TRP A 240 -4.60 12.62 -6.86
CA TRP A 240 -5.06 11.26 -6.60
C TRP A 240 -3.99 10.24 -6.95
N VAL A 241 -3.98 9.14 -6.20
CA VAL A 241 -3.03 8.05 -6.38
C VAL A 241 -3.78 6.74 -6.45
N VAL A 242 -3.39 5.89 -7.41
CA VAL A 242 -4.00 4.58 -7.63
C VAL A 242 -2.91 3.55 -7.89
N LYS A 243 -3.02 2.36 -7.29
CA LYS A 243 -2.06 1.28 -7.53
C LYS A 243 -2.38 0.53 -8.83
N PRO A 244 -1.38 -0.04 -9.52
CA PRO A 244 -1.61 -0.80 -10.76
C PRO A 244 -2.63 -1.93 -10.63
N GLU A 245 -2.56 -2.73 -9.57
CA GLU A 245 -3.50 -3.83 -9.33
C GLU A 245 -4.93 -3.34 -9.09
N ASP A 246 -5.10 -2.14 -8.54
CA ASP A 246 -6.41 -1.56 -8.28
C ASP A 246 -7.00 -0.93 -9.57
N LEU A 247 -6.15 -0.53 -10.53
CA LEU A 247 -6.60 -0.19 -11.88
C LEU A 247 -7.23 -1.39 -12.58
N VAL A 248 -6.70 -2.59 -12.38
CA VAL A 248 -7.30 -3.82 -12.94
C VAL A 248 -8.72 -3.99 -12.40
N VAL A 249 -8.92 -3.82 -11.09
CA VAL A 249 -10.26 -3.91 -10.46
C VAL A 249 -11.21 -2.86 -11.05
N ILE A 250 -10.77 -1.60 -11.13
CA ILE A 250 -11.54 -0.49 -11.69
C ILE A 250 -11.91 -0.76 -13.16
N GLY A 251 -10.92 -1.14 -13.96
CA GLY A 251 -11.08 -1.38 -15.40
C GLY A 251 -11.99 -2.57 -15.69
N GLU A 252 -11.79 -3.69 -15.00
CA GLU A 252 -12.63 -4.88 -15.13
C GLU A 252 -14.08 -4.56 -14.77
N PHE A 253 -14.30 -3.82 -13.68
CA PHE A 253 -15.64 -3.37 -13.28
C PHE A 253 -16.30 -2.48 -14.33
N LEU A 254 -15.59 -1.51 -14.90
CA LEU A 254 -16.15 -0.62 -15.93
C LEU A 254 -16.50 -1.36 -17.23
N LEU A 255 -15.70 -2.35 -17.60
CA LEU A 255 -15.87 -3.14 -18.82
C LEU A 255 -16.95 -4.22 -18.70
N THR A 256 -17.10 -4.83 -17.53
CA THR A 256 -17.99 -5.99 -17.31
C THR A 256 -19.24 -5.66 -16.51
N GLY A 257 -19.20 -4.57 -15.74
CA GLY A 257 -20.23 -4.21 -14.77
C GLY A 257 -20.25 -5.06 -13.51
N LYS A 258 -19.25 -5.93 -13.29
CA LYS A 258 -19.16 -6.80 -12.11
C LYS A 258 -17.89 -6.50 -11.34
N LEU A 259 -17.99 -6.34 -10.02
CA LEU A 259 -16.83 -6.12 -9.19
C LEU A 259 -16.09 -7.44 -8.96
N ASN A 260 -14.82 -7.50 -9.35
CA ASN A 260 -13.94 -8.63 -9.09
C ASN A 260 -12.80 -8.20 -8.16
N LEU A 261 -12.78 -8.74 -6.95
CA LEU A 261 -11.76 -8.47 -5.94
C LEU A 261 -10.69 -9.58 -5.85
N THR A 262 -10.47 -10.32 -6.94
CA THR A 262 -9.38 -11.29 -7.05
C THR A 262 -8.05 -10.58 -7.26
N LYS A 263 -7.03 -10.91 -6.47
CA LYS A 263 -5.69 -10.31 -6.54
C LYS A 263 -4.60 -11.38 -6.49
N LEU A 264 -3.44 -11.04 -7.02
CA LEU A 264 -2.20 -11.78 -6.81
C LEU A 264 -1.46 -11.17 -5.62
N ILE A 265 -1.00 -12.02 -4.71
CA ILE A 265 -0.25 -11.63 -3.51
C ILE A 265 1.07 -12.36 -3.51
N ALA A 266 2.18 -11.64 -3.40
CA ALA A 266 3.48 -12.27 -3.20
C ALA A 266 3.59 -12.78 -1.75
N VAL A 267 3.79 -14.08 -1.56
CA VAL A 267 4.07 -14.69 -0.26
C VAL A 267 5.56 -15.01 -0.22
N ASN A 268 6.30 -14.25 0.59
CA ASN A 268 7.75 -14.20 0.47
C ASN A 268 8.44 -13.88 1.81
N GLY A 269 9.77 -13.74 1.81
CA GLY A 269 10.58 -13.55 3.03
C GLY A 269 11.51 -14.72 3.34
N GLY A 270 12.48 -14.49 4.23
CA GLY A 270 13.57 -15.45 4.47
C GLY A 270 13.14 -16.79 5.08
N GLN A 271 11.96 -16.81 5.69
CA GLN A 271 11.37 -18.00 6.31
C GLN A 271 10.42 -18.75 5.36
N VAL A 272 10.31 -18.36 4.09
CA VAL A 272 9.54 -19.08 3.07
C VAL A 272 10.50 -19.93 2.22
N GLU A 273 10.24 -21.22 2.08
CA GLU A 273 11.11 -22.13 1.29
C GLU A 273 10.93 -21.97 -0.21
N ASN A 274 9.68 -21.78 -0.65
CA ASN A 274 9.29 -21.61 -2.05
C ASN A 274 8.46 -20.32 -2.24
N PRO A 275 9.08 -19.13 -2.07
CA PRO A 275 8.41 -17.84 -2.26
C PRO A 275 7.75 -17.74 -3.65
N LYS A 276 6.48 -17.35 -3.72
CA LYS A 276 5.71 -17.33 -4.96
C LYS A 276 4.55 -16.35 -4.89
N TYR A 277 3.80 -16.22 -5.98
CA TYR A 277 2.55 -15.47 -6.02
C TYR A 277 1.37 -16.42 -5.77
N VAL A 278 0.44 -15.97 -4.94
CA VAL A 278 -0.79 -16.69 -4.61
C VAL A 278 -1.97 -15.85 -5.08
N ARG A 279 -2.82 -16.44 -5.92
CA ARG A 279 -4.09 -15.83 -6.31
C ARG A 279 -5.14 -16.12 -5.25
N THR A 280 -5.82 -15.07 -4.81
CA THR A 280 -6.89 -15.15 -3.81
C THR A 280 -7.83 -13.95 -3.97
N LYS A 281 -8.88 -13.87 -3.16
CA LYS A 281 -9.76 -12.70 -3.11
C LYS A 281 -9.44 -11.81 -1.90
N VAL A 282 -9.70 -10.50 -2.04
CA VAL A 282 -9.72 -9.58 -0.89
C VAL A 282 -10.67 -10.12 0.17
N GLY A 283 -10.26 -10.03 1.43
CA GLY A 283 -11.00 -10.52 2.57
C GLY A 283 -10.87 -12.02 2.83
N ALA A 284 -10.18 -12.79 1.99
CA ALA A 284 -9.87 -14.20 2.27
C ALA A 284 -9.04 -14.35 3.56
N GLN A 285 -9.14 -15.49 4.25
CA GLN A 285 -8.27 -15.75 5.41
C GLN A 285 -6.81 -15.91 4.97
N LEU A 286 -5.88 -15.34 5.74
CA LEU A 286 -4.45 -15.47 5.45
C LEU A 286 -3.98 -16.92 5.56
N GLU A 287 -4.61 -17.74 6.41
CA GLU A 287 -4.34 -19.18 6.52
C GLU A 287 -4.41 -19.89 5.15
N ASP A 288 -5.43 -19.63 4.35
CA ASP A 288 -5.61 -20.26 3.03
C ASP A 288 -4.53 -19.84 2.02
N VAL A 289 -4.03 -18.61 2.16
CA VAL A 289 -2.93 -18.06 1.37
C VAL A 289 -1.60 -18.67 1.79
N LEU A 290 -1.36 -18.74 3.10
CA LEU A 290 -0.13 -19.29 3.69
C LEU A 290 -0.01 -20.81 3.46
N ALA A 291 -1.13 -21.52 3.33
CA ALA A 291 -1.14 -22.95 3.00
C ALA A 291 -0.50 -23.27 1.63
N GLN A 292 -0.29 -22.27 0.76
CA GLN A 292 0.32 -22.47 -0.56
C GLN A 292 1.87 -22.48 -0.53
N VAL A 293 2.47 -22.20 0.62
CA VAL A 293 3.93 -22.15 0.80
C VAL A 293 4.38 -22.97 1.99
N SER A 294 5.63 -23.42 1.96
CA SER A 294 6.29 -24.03 3.12
C SER A 294 7.00 -22.95 3.93
N ILE A 295 6.71 -22.89 5.23
CA ILE A 295 7.31 -21.95 6.17
C ILE A 295 8.32 -22.70 7.04
N LYS A 296 9.52 -22.15 7.17
CA LYS A 296 10.62 -22.69 7.98
C LYS A 296 10.45 -22.31 9.44
N GLY A 297 10.67 -23.27 10.33
CA GLY A 297 10.66 -23.05 11.78
C GLY A 297 9.31 -22.59 12.33
N ASP A 298 9.24 -22.48 13.65
CA ASP A 298 7.97 -22.25 14.35
C ASP A 298 7.84 -20.83 14.90
N ASN A 299 8.93 -20.06 14.96
CA ASN A 299 8.99 -18.72 15.55
C ASN A 299 9.10 -17.64 14.48
N ASN A 300 7.98 -17.33 13.84
CA ASN A 300 7.91 -16.43 12.69
C ASN A 300 6.95 -15.27 12.92
N ARG A 301 7.27 -14.12 12.33
CA ARG A 301 6.36 -12.98 12.20
C ARG A 301 5.78 -12.95 10.80
N ILE A 302 4.44 -12.96 10.72
CA ILE A 302 3.69 -12.68 9.50
C ILE A 302 3.46 -11.18 9.42
N ILE A 303 3.77 -10.60 8.27
CA ILE A 303 3.62 -9.17 8.00
C ILE A 303 2.71 -9.00 6.78
N LYS A 304 1.58 -8.31 6.95
CA LYS A 304 0.68 -7.90 5.88
C LYS A 304 1.24 -6.62 5.24
N GLY A 305 1.80 -6.73 4.04
CA GLY A 305 2.55 -5.65 3.37
C GLY A 305 4.06 -5.92 3.35
N ASN A 306 4.83 -4.87 3.06
CA ASN A 306 6.29 -4.98 2.96
C ASN A 306 6.97 -4.96 4.37
N PRO A 307 8.25 -5.34 4.49
CA PRO A 307 8.95 -5.44 5.77
C PRO A 307 9.08 -4.14 6.59
N ILE A 308 9.01 -2.97 5.94
CA ILE A 308 9.32 -1.67 6.57
C ILE A 308 8.10 -0.78 6.80
N SER A 309 6.98 -1.06 6.13
CA SER A 309 5.71 -0.31 6.27
C SER A 309 4.49 -1.22 6.46
N GLY A 310 4.68 -2.54 6.52
CA GLY A 310 3.61 -3.51 6.72
C GLY A 310 3.18 -3.64 8.18
N GLU A 311 2.05 -4.31 8.38
CA GLU A 311 1.44 -4.54 9.70
C GLU A 311 1.70 -5.97 10.16
N LYS A 312 1.93 -6.16 11.47
CA LYS A 312 1.96 -7.50 12.05
C LYS A 312 0.58 -8.16 11.89
N ALA A 313 0.57 -9.40 11.41
CA ALA A 313 -0.63 -10.19 11.21
C ALA A 313 -0.47 -11.60 11.79
N THR A 314 -1.58 -12.33 11.81
CA THR A 314 -1.71 -13.74 12.17
C THR A 314 -2.36 -14.50 11.03
N ALA A 315 -2.31 -15.83 11.05
CA ALA A 315 -2.98 -16.65 10.03
C ALA A 315 -4.52 -16.45 10.05
N GLN A 316 -5.09 -16.03 11.19
CA GLN A 316 -6.52 -15.79 11.36
C GLN A 316 -6.97 -14.42 10.86
N ASP A 317 -6.03 -13.52 10.55
CA ASP A 317 -6.34 -12.26 9.90
C ASP A 317 -6.71 -12.48 8.43
N TYR A 318 -7.16 -11.41 7.77
CA TYR A 318 -7.69 -11.46 6.42
C TYR A 318 -6.78 -10.69 5.46
N VAL A 319 -6.85 -11.07 4.18
CA VAL A 319 -6.25 -10.32 3.08
C VAL A 319 -6.90 -8.94 3.00
N GLY A 320 -6.11 -7.90 3.27
CA GLY A 320 -6.62 -6.52 3.22
C GLY A 320 -6.81 -6.00 1.80
N ALA A 321 -7.62 -4.94 1.66
CA ALA A 321 -7.95 -4.36 0.34
C ALA A 321 -6.70 -3.88 -0.43
N TYR A 322 -5.76 -3.25 0.27
CA TYR A 322 -4.53 -2.70 -0.29
C TYR A 322 -3.33 -3.67 -0.22
N THR A 323 -3.53 -4.89 0.26
CA THR A 323 -2.49 -5.91 0.42
C THR A 323 -2.15 -6.55 -0.92
N ASN A 324 -0.87 -6.54 -1.29
CA ASN A 324 -0.31 -7.21 -2.46
C ASN A 324 0.91 -8.08 -2.14
N GLN A 325 1.28 -8.14 -0.85
CA GLN A 325 2.41 -8.90 -0.36
C GLN A 325 2.15 -9.33 1.09
N VAL A 326 2.59 -10.54 1.43
CA VAL A 326 2.68 -11.05 2.80
C VAL A 326 4.10 -11.56 3.01
N VAL A 327 4.81 -10.99 3.97
CA VAL A 327 6.19 -11.36 4.28
C VAL A 327 6.23 -12.20 5.55
N ILE A 328 7.00 -13.29 5.51
CA ILE A 328 7.31 -14.09 6.70
C ILE A 328 8.80 -13.94 7.03
N LEU A 329 9.07 -13.35 8.19
CA LEU A 329 10.42 -13.18 8.75
C LEU A 329 10.56 -13.96 10.05
N GLU A 330 11.80 -14.25 10.43
CA GLU A 330 12.10 -14.84 11.74
C GLU A 330 11.75 -13.83 12.84
N GLU A 331 11.03 -14.29 13.86
CA GLU A 331 10.72 -13.46 15.02
C GLU A 331 11.96 -13.34 15.91
N GLY A 332 12.52 -12.14 15.97
CA GLY A 332 13.75 -11.86 16.68
C GLY A 332 13.51 -11.62 18.17
N ASN A 333 13.64 -12.67 18.98
CA ASN A 333 13.46 -12.63 20.44
C ASN A 333 14.78 -12.69 21.23
N ASP A 334 15.92 -12.66 20.53
CA ASP A 334 17.23 -12.90 21.15
C ASP A 334 17.84 -11.63 21.74
N TYR A 335 18.43 -11.77 22.93
CA TYR A 335 19.25 -10.74 23.53
C TYR A 335 20.67 -10.77 22.95
N ASP A 336 21.13 -9.64 22.43
CA ASP A 336 22.45 -9.54 21.80
C ASP A 336 23.53 -9.13 22.83
N PHE A 337 24.18 -10.11 23.48
CA PHE A 337 25.27 -9.85 24.43
C PHE A 337 26.45 -9.13 23.75
N PHE A 338 26.82 -7.95 24.26
CA PHE A 338 27.73 -6.94 23.66
C PHE A 338 27.23 -6.17 22.43
N GLY A 339 26.01 -6.43 21.94
CA GLY A 339 25.29 -5.59 20.98
C GLY A 339 26.10 -5.13 19.76
N TRP A 340 26.22 -3.81 19.58
CA TRP A 340 26.93 -3.18 18.46
C TRP A 340 28.47 -3.22 18.59
N ALA A 341 29.01 -3.56 19.77
CA ALA A 341 30.45 -3.54 20.02
C ALA A 341 31.18 -4.72 19.37
N LEU A 342 30.50 -5.84 19.14
CA LEU A 342 31.08 -7.02 18.49
C LEU A 342 31.03 -6.89 16.95
N PRO A 343 32.15 -7.08 16.24
CA PRO A 343 32.15 -7.14 14.78
C PRO A 343 31.46 -8.42 14.30
N ARG A 344 30.52 -8.32 13.35
CA ARG A 344 29.79 -9.47 12.81
C ARG A 344 29.74 -9.44 11.29
N ALA A 345 30.11 -10.54 10.63
CA ALA A 345 30.08 -10.60 9.16
C ALA A 345 28.66 -10.58 8.55
N ASN A 346 27.63 -10.95 9.33
CA ASN A 346 26.25 -11.15 8.85
C ASN A 346 25.23 -10.16 9.42
N LYS A 347 25.66 -9.10 10.13
CA LYS A 347 24.75 -8.04 10.59
C LYS A 347 24.62 -6.97 9.49
N PHE A 348 23.48 -6.31 9.40
CA PHE A 348 23.34 -5.13 8.53
C PHE A 348 23.64 -3.86 9.35
N SER A 349 24.42 -2.93 8.80
CA SER A 349 24.74 -1.66 9.46
C SER A 349 24.92 -0.54 8.45
N VAL A 350 24.12 0.51 8.60
CA VAL A 350 24.15 1.71 7.74
C VAL A 350 25.34 2.60 8.07
N LEU A 351 25.61 2.80 9.37
CA LEU A 351 26.74 3.61 9.86
C LEU A 351 28.10 2.90 9.71
N ARG A 352 28.11 1.63 9.27
CA ARG A 352 29.29 0.79 9.07
C ARG A 352 30.19 0.64 10.32
N ALA A 353 29.68 0.99 11.50
CA ALA A 353 30.41 0.85 12.76
C ALA A 353 30.77 -0.61 13.00
N ASN A 354 32.07 -0.92 12.99
CA ASN A 354 32.66 -2.26 13.18
C ASN A 354 32.18 -3.35 12.20
N MET A 355 31.84 -2.96 10.95
CA MET A 355 31.21 -3.85 9.97
C MET A 355 31.83 -3.70 8.58
N PHE A 356 32.19 -4.83 7.95
CA PHE A 356 32.79 -4.87 6.60
C PHE A 356 31.77 -4.85 5.46
N SER A 357 30.57 -4.28 5.67
CA SER A 357 29.47 -4.30 4.69
C SER A 357 29.84 -3.62 3.37
N PHE A 358 30.80 -2.69 3.38
CA PHE A 358 31.32 -2.04 2.17
C PHE A 358 32.05 -3.00 1.21
N LEU A 359 32.57 -4.14 1.70
CA LEU A 359 33.22 -5.16 0.86
C LEU A 359 32.20 -6.03 0.09
N SER A 360 30.92 -5.96 0.43
CA SER A 360 29.86 -6.78 -0.19
C SER A 360 28.56 -5.99 -0.37
N PRO A 361 28.57 -4.94 -1.22
CA PRO A 361 27.43 -4.03 -1.40
C PRO A 361 26.17 -4.70 -1.97
N ASN A 362 26.31 -5.88 -2.57
CA ASN A 362 25.21 -6.68 -3.15
C ASN A 362 24.80 -7.88 -2.30
N LYS A 363 25.31 -8.01 -1.08
CA LYS A 363 24.91 -9.09 -0.18
C LYS A 363 23.42 -8.99 0.15
N LYS A 364 22.69 -10.09 -0.05
CA LYS A 364 21.33 -10.27 0.48
C LYS A 364 21.42 -10.75 1.93
N TYR A 365 20.56 -10.25 2.80
CA TYR A 365 20.55 -10.55 4.23
C TYR A 365 19.28 -11.31 4.62
N ASN A 366 19.40 -12.24 5.57
CA ASN A 366 18.26 -12.83 6.28
C ASN A 366 18.12 -12.12 7.62
N LEU A 367 17.41 -10.99 7.62
CA LEU A 367 17.21 -10.19 8.84
C LEU A 367 16.00 -10.71 9.63
N THR A 368 16.06 -10.56 10.95
CA THR A 368 14.96 -10.87 11.87
C THR A 368 14.22 -9.59 12.27
N THR A 369 13.10 -9.72 12.98
CA THR A 369 12.28 -8.59 13.47
C THR A 369 12.86 -7.91 14.73
N ASN A 370 14.05 -8.30 15.18
CA ASN A 370 14.66 -7.79 16.41
C ASN A 370 14.97 -6.28 16.31
N THR A 371 14.59 -5.51 17.33
CA THR A 371 14.82 -4.06 17.41
C THR A 371 16.31 -3.68 17.42
N ASN A 372 17.19 -4.56 17.92
CA ASN A 372 18.63 -4.33 18.02
C ASN A 372 18.99 -2.98 18.70
N GLY A 373 18.33 -2.66 19.81
CA GLY A 373 18.54 -1.43 20.57
C GLY A 373 17.31 -1.02 21.36
N GLU A 374 17.37 0.17 21.96
CA GLU A 374 16.31 0.72 22.81
C GLU A 374 15.87 2.11 22.34
N GLN A 375 14.63 2.46 22.72
CA GLN A 375 14.03 3.75 22.42
C GLN A 375 14.71 4.86 23.23
N ARG A 376 15.03 5.98 22.56
CA ARG A 376 15.59 7.18 23.19
C ARG A 376 15.23 8.44 22.39
N ALA A 377 15.63 9.61 22.87
CA ALA A 377 15.44 10.87 22.14
C ALA A 377 16.24 10.89 20.82
N PHE A 378 15.95 11.85 19.93
CA PHE A 378 16.74 12.06 18.71
C PHE A 378 18.20 12.37 19.06
N VAL A 379 19.13 11.50 18.63
CA VAL A 379 20.57 11.63 18.94
C VAL A 379 21.39 12.09 17.74
N LEU A 380 21.12 11.54 16.55
CA LEU A 380 21.91 11.79 15.35
C LEU A 380 21.22 12.85 14.48
N THR A 381 21.93 13.94 14.19
CA THR A 381 21.48 14.99 13.28
C THR A 381 22.08 14.75 11.90
N GLY A 382 21.30 14.95 10.82
CA GLY A 382 21.79 14.87 9.44
C GLY A 382 21.82 13.46 8.82
N GLU A 383 21.48 12.41 9.57
CA GLU A 383 21.51 11.04 9.06
C GLU A 383 20.26 10.68 8.23
N TYR A 384 19.10 11.19 8.58
CA TYR A 384 17.85 10.90 7.88
C TYR A 384 17.83 11.50 6.46
N GLU A 385 18.46 12.67 6.29
CA GLU A 385 18.60 13.41 5.03
C GLU A 385 19.39 12.62 3.97
N LYS A 386 20.17 11.61 4.37
CA LYS A 386 20.91 10.73 3.44
C LYS A 386 20.00 9.71 2.76
N VAL A 387 18.88 9.35 3.39
CA VAL A 387 17.92 8.35 2.89
C VAL A 387 16.56 8.95 2.51
N PHE A 388 16.37 10.26 2.69
CA PHE A 388 15.12 10.96 2.40
C PHE A 388 15.24 11.77 1.09
N PRO A 389 14.56 11.40 -0.01
CA PRO A 389 14.78 12.00 -1.32
C PRO A 389 14.02 13.31 -1.60
N LEU A 390 13.11 13.68 -0.71
CA LEU A 390 12.35 14.93 -0.78
C LEU A 390 13.18 16.10 -0.25
N ASP A 391 12.86 17.32 -0.68
CA ASP A 391 13.51 18.55 -0.22
C ASP A 391 12.87 19.07 1.07
N ILE A 392 12.91 18.21 2.10
CA ILE A 392 12.29 18.42 3.40
C ILE A 392 13.32 18.06 4.47
N TYR A 393 13.26 18.73 5.62
CA TYR A 393 14.02 18.38 6.81
C TYR A 393 13.26 17.33 7.64
N PRO A 394 13.53 16.01 7.48
CA PRO A 394 12.71 14.96 8.06
C PRO A 394 12.69 15.00 9.59
N MET A 395 13.83 15.30 10.24
CA MET A 395 13.88 15.36 11.71
C MET A 395 13.05 16.52 12.26
N GLN A 396 13.09 17.68 11.60
CA GLN A 396 12.35 18.88 11.98
C GLN A 396 10.86 18.64 11.79
N LEU A 397 10.47 18.03 10.66
CA LEU A 397 9.06 17.69 10.40
C LEU A 397 8.53 16.68 11.42
N LEU A 398 9.32 15.67 11.79
CA LEU A 398 8.96 14.73 12.86
C LEU A 398 8.76 15.45 14.20
N LYS A 399 9.63 16.41 14.52
CA LYS A 399 9.50 17.19 15.75
C LYS A 399 8.26 18.07 15.72
N SER A 400 7.97 18.77 14.62
CA SER A 400 6.77 19.60 14.51
C SER A 400 5.49 18.79 14.65
N CYS A 401 5.43 17.58 14.09
CA CYS A 401 4.34 16.63 14.33
C CYS A 401 4.18 16.28 15.83
N LEU A 402 5.28 16.10 16.57
CA LEU A 402 5.23 15.74 18.00
C LEU A 402 4.67 16.86 18.89
N TYR A 403 5.08 18.12 18.70
CA TYR A 403 4.51 19.25 19.44
C TYR A 403 3.29 19.90 18.77
N LYS A 404 2.85 19.35 17.64
CA LYS A 404 1.61 19.68 16.92
C LYS A 404 1.53 21.14 16.44
N ASP A 405 2.64 21.70 15.99
CA ASP A 405 2.66 23.03 15.37
C ASP A 405 2.29 22.91 13.88
N LEU A 406 1.08 23.34 13.53
CA LEU A 406 0.54 23.22 12.18
C LEU A 406 1.28 24.13 11.20
N ASP A 407 1.61 25.35 11.61
CA ASP A 407 2.28 26.33 10.73
C ASP A 407 3.68 25.83 10.36
N GLU A 408 4.39 25.25 11.34
CA GLU A 408 5.70 24.66 11.09
C GLU A 408 5.62 23.36 10.28
N MET A 409 4.62 22.50 10.51
CA MET A 409 4.37 21.33 9.65
C MET A 409 4.12 21.74 8.20
N GLU A 410 3.31 22.77 7.95
CA GLU A 410 3.07 23.31 6.61
C GLU A 410 4.36 23.83 5.98
N ALA A 411 5.12 24.65 6.70
CA ALA A 411 6.38 25.23 6.23
C ALA A 411 7.43 24.17 5.89
N LEU A 412 7.38 23.01 6.54
CA LEU A 412 8.28 21.88 6.33
C LEU A 412 7.76 20.86 5.30
N GLY A 413 6.63 21.11 4.63
CA GLY A 413 6.17 20.28 3.52
C GLY A 413 5.37 19.04 3.91
N ILE A 414 4.64 19.05 5.03
CA ILE A 414 3.80 17.93 5.48
C ILE A 414 2.80 17.44 4.40
N TYR A 415 2.38 18.32 3.48
CA TYR A 415 1.44 17.99 2.42
C TYR A 415 2.00 17.04 1.35
N GLU A 416 3.33 16.98 1.22
CA GLU A 416 3.99 16.18 0.19
C GLU A 416 4.28 14.75 0.64
N VAL A 417 4.09 14.43 1.93
CA VAL A 417 4.52 13.16 2.51
C VAL A 417 3.35 12.26 2.88
N ALA A 418 3.65 10.97 2.94
CA ALA A 418 2.83 9.93 3.54
C ALA A 418 3.67 9.11 4.52
N PRO A 419 3.06 8.30 5.41
CA PRO A 419 3.80 7.52 6.40
C PRO A 419 4.92 6.69 5.76
N GLU A 420 4.68 6.02 4.64
CA GLU A 420 5.65 5.15 3.97
C GLU A 420 6.94 5.87 3.51
N ASP A 421 6.92 7.19 3.34
CA ASP A 421 8.11 7.97 2.97
C ASP A 421 9.13 8.03 4.11
N PHE A 422 8.67 7.86 5.36
CA PHE A 422 9.50 7.85 6.55
C PHE A 422 9.97 6.45 6.94
N ALA A 423 9.55 5.39 6.25
CA ALA A 423 9.92 4.01 6.56
C ALA A 423 11.44 3.77 6.59
N LEU A 424 12.18 4.34 5.63
CA LEU A 424 13.64 4.24 5.64
C LEU A 424 14.28 5.03 6.78
N THR A 425 13.76 6.23 7.08
CA THR A 425 14.29 7.04 8.18
C THR A 425 14.07 6.34 9.52
N GLU A 426 12.95 5.62 9.68
CA GLU A 426 12.65 4.79 10.84
C GLU A 426 13.58 3.58 10.92
N PHE A 427 13.78 2.88 9.79
CA PHE A 427 14.66 1.71 9.73
C PHE A 427 16.10 2.04 10.13
N ILE A 428 16.65 3.18 9.70
CA ILE A 428 18.01 3.61 10.06
C ILE A 428 18.09 4.31 11.43
N CYS A 429 16.94 4.56 12.08
CA CYS A 429 16.88 5.30 13.33
C CYS A 429 17.54 4.52 14.47
N VAL A 430 18.67 5.02 14.95
CA VAL A 430 19.34 4.48 16.15
C VAL A 430 18.51 4.66 17.42
N SER A 431 17.60 5.64 17.43
CA SER A 431 16.75 5.97 18.56
C SER A 431 15.43 5.19 18.64
N LYS A 432 15.14 4.33 17.65
CA LYS A 432 13.96 3.45 17.62
C LYS A 432 12.64 4.20 17.80
N ILE A 433 12.57 5.41 17.23
CA ILE A 433 11.37 6.25 17.25
C ILE A 433 10.47 5.84 16.07
N PRO A 434 9.14 5.68 16.27
CA PRO A 434 8.23 5.25 15.21
C PRO A 434 7.88 6.42 14.28
N HIS A 435 8.76 6.74 13.34
CA HIS A 435 8.60 7.92 12.47
C HIS A 435 7.31 7.86 11.62
N GLN A 436 6.95 6.70 11.09
CA GLN A 436 5.75 6.54 10.26
C GLN A 436 4.48 6.86 11.06
N GLN A 437 4.44 6.41 12.33
CA GLN A 437 3.32 6.71 13.24
C GLN A 437 3.25 8.21 13.54
N ILE A 438 4.37 8.86 13.85
CA ILE A 438 4.42 10.31 14.12
C ILE A 438 3.88 11.11 12.93
N ILE A 439 4.26 10.73 11.71
CA ILE A 439 3.80 11.38 10.49
C ILE A 439 2.31 11.10 10.26
N ARG A 440 1.85 9.87 10.49
CA ARG A 440 0.43 9.53 10.39
C ARG A 440 -0.41 10.40 11.33
N GLU A 441 0.02 10.53 12.58
CA GLU A 441 -0.66 11.37 13.58
C GLU A 441 -0.62 12.85 13.20
N GLY A 442 0.52 13.36 12.70
CA GLY A 442 0.63 14.73 12.20
C GLY A 442 -0.33 15.01 11.03
N LEU A 443 -0.37 14.11 10.04
CA LEU A 443 -1.29 14.21 8.91
C LEU A 443 -2.76 14.16 9.35
N ASP A 444 -3.10 13.39 10.40
CA ASP A 444 -4.45 13.30 10.93
C ASP A 444 -4.89 14.59 11.64
N VAL A 445 -3.96 15.23 12.36
CA VAL A 445 -4.22 16.56 12.95
C VAL A 445 -4.40 17.58 11.82
N MET A 446 -3.52 17.60 10.82
CA MET A 446 -3.65 18.49 9.66
C MET A 446 -5.00 18.30 8.95
N ASN A 447 -5.37 17.06 8.63
CA ASN A 447 -6.63 16.78 7.96
C ASN A 447 -7.86 17.18 8.80
N LYS A 448 -7.77 17.14 10.13
CA LYS A 448 -8.87 17.55 11.00
C LYS A 448 -9.03 19.06 11.12
N GLU A 449 -7.92 19.81 11.14
CA GLU A 449 -7.92 21.25 11.41
C GLU A 449 -7.97 22.09 10.12
N VAL A 450 -7.37 21.61 9.02
CA VAL A 450 -7.24 22.36 7.75
C VAL A 450 -7.66 21.58 6.50
N GLY A 451 -8.05 20.30 6.66
CA GLY A 451 -8.27 19.33 5.58
C GLY A 451 -9.53 19.50 4.74
#